data_AF-A0A6Y1UND0-F1
#
_entry.id   AF-A0A6Y1UND0-F1
#
_cell.length_a   1.000
_cell.length_b   1.000
_cell.length_c   1.000
_cell.angle_alpha   90.00
_cell.angle_beta   90.00
_cell.angle_gamma   90.00
#
_symmetry.space_group_name_H-M   'P 1'
#
loop_
_entity.id
_entity.type
_entity.pdbx_description
1 polymer ?
#
loop_
_entity_poly.entity_id
_entity_poly.type
_entity_poly.pdbx_seq_one_letter_code
_entity_poly.pdbx_strand_id
1 'polypeptide(L)'
;MKLTIVAAVFLTFSISAFAVEYPVLTNTSPEQVGFDSKKLNRLDGWIQNQIDAGYPSINLLVIKDNHIVLQKAWGYAKKYDGSTLLANPTL
;
A
#
# COMPACT_ATOMS: atom_id res chain seq x y z
N MET A 1 32.57 49.56 -16.94
CA MET A 1 31.59 49.76 -15.85
C MET A 1 30.39 48.86 -16.11
N LYS A 2 30.35 47.71 -15.44
CA LYS A 2 29.47 47.49 -14.29
C LYS A 2 27.96 47.38 -14.66
N LEU A 3 27.58 46.64 -15.70
CA LEU A 3 26.18 46.20 -15.83
C LEU A 3 25.95 44.92 -16.65
N THR A 4 26.98 44.31 -17.24
CA THR A 4 26.81 43.09 -18.05
C THR A 4 27.20 41.80 -17.34
N ILE A 5 27.84 41.88 -16.17
CA ILE A 5 28.28 40.70 -15.41
C ILE A 5 27.21 40.22 -14.40
N VAL A 6 26.19 41.05 -14.10
CA VAL A 6 25.16 40.69 -13.10
C VAL A 6 24.11 39.72 -13.66
N ALA A 7 23.88 39.70 -14.98
CA ALA A 7 22.85 38.85 -15.59
C ALA A 7 23.25 37.37 -15.75
N ALA A 8 24.56 37.06 -15.76
CA ALA A 8 25.03 35.68 -15.96
C ALA A 8 25.02 34.83 -14.68
N VAL A 9 24.84 35.45 -13.51
CA VAL A 9 24.89 34.75 -12.21
C VAL A 9 23.49 34.29 -11.75
N PHE A 10 22.42 34.80 -12.35
CA PHE A 10 21.04 34.44 -11.97
C PHE A 10 20.47 33.19 -12.67
N LEU A 11 21.17 32.61 -13.66
CA LEU A 11 20.62 31.47 -14.42
C LEU A 11 21.04 30.09 -13.91
N THR A 12 21.93 29.99 -12.91
CA THR A 12 22.44 28.68 -12.47
C THR A 12 21.80 28.16 -11.19
N PHE A 13 20.79 28.84 -10.64
CA PHE A 13 19.95 28.31 -9.58
C PHE A 13 18.59 27.88 -10.14
N SER A 14 18.61 27.12 -11.24
CA SER A 14 17.53 26.16 -11.47
C SER A 14 17.62 25.14 -10.34
N ILE A 15 16.89 25.42 -9.25
CA ILE A 15 16.58 24.43 -8.24
C ILE A 15 15.85 23.34 -9.01
N SER A 16 16.58 22.32 -9.46
CA SER A 16 15.98 21.03 -9.74
C SER A 16 15.28 20.70 -8.44
N ALA A 17 13.96 20.88 -8.41
CA ALA A 17 13.14 20.26 -7.40
C ALA A 17 13.46 18.78 -7.57
N PHE A 18 14.36 18.27 -6.73
CA PHE A 18 14.59 16.85 -6.62
C PHE A 18 13.21 16.32 -6.25
N ALA A 19 12.48 15.80 -7.24
CA ALA A 19 11.38 14.91 -6.98
C ALA A 19 12.02 13.86 -6.08
N VAL A 20 11.70 13.91 -4.79
CA VAL A 20 12.18 12.92 -3.84
C VAL A 20 11.79 11.60 -4.49
N GLU A 21 12.79 10.79 -4.84
CA GLU A 21 12.57 9.53 -5.52
C GLU A 21 11.82 8.66 -4.51
N TYR A 22 10.49 8.65 -4.61
CA TYR A 22 9.67 7.84 -3.74
C TYR A 22 9.99 6.40 -4.10
N PRO A 23 10.31 5.55 -3.12
CA PRO A 23 10.64 4.19 -3.41
C PRO A 23 9.43 3.50 -4.05
N VAL A 24 9.60 3.05 -5.29
CA VAL A 24 8.57 2.30 -6.02
C VAL A 24 8.38 0.96 -5.33
N LEU A 25 7.14 0.66 -4.91
CA LEU A 25 6.83 -0.62 -4.31
C LEU A 25 6.92 -1.74 -5.35
N THR A 26 7.60 -2.82 -4.98
CA THR A 26 7.69 -4.04 -5.79
C THR A 26 7.09 -5.22 -5.04
N ASN A 27 6.77 -6.32 -5.70
CA ASN A 27 6.28 -7.54 -5.02
C ASN A 27 7.45 -8.45 -4.65
N THR A 28 7.36 -9.14 -3.52
CA THR A 28 8.32 -10.18 -3.13
C THR A 28 7.66 -11.30 -2.32
N SER A 29 8.37 -12.41 -2.11
CA SER A 29 7.90 -13.47 -1.19
C SER A 29 8.20 -13.09 0.26
N PRO A 30 7.39 -13.51 1.24
CA PRO A 30 7.63 -13.13 2.62
C PRO A 30 9.01 -13.55 3.16
N GLU A 31 9.52 -14.71 2.74
CA GLU A 31 10.82 -15.22 3.17
C GLU A 31 11.98 -14.32 2.72
N GLN A 32 11.88 -13.71 1.54
CA GLN A 32 12.93 -12.84 0.98
C GLN A 32 13.18 -11.60 1.84
N VAL A 33 12.19 -11.18 2.62
CA VAL A 33 12.30 -10.04 3.54
C VAL A 33 12.25 -10.48 5.01
N GLY A 34 12.42 -11.76 5.30
CA GLY A 34 12.55 -12.29 6.67
C GLY A 34 11.23 -12.51 7.41
N PHE A 35 10.08 -12.52 6.72
CA PHE A 35 8.83 -12.99 7.31
C PHE A 35 8.77 -14.53 7.33
N ASP A 36 8.12 -15.05 8.37
CA ASP A 36 7.74 -16.47 8.46
C ASP A 36 6.39 -16.68 7.76
N SER A 37 6.41 -17.23 6.56
CA SER A 37 5.19 -17.51 5.78
C SER A 37 4.21 -18.43 6.50
N LYS A 38 4.66 -19.32 7.39
CA LYS A 38 3.73 -20.16 8.17
C LYS A 38 2.91 -19.32 9.13
N LYS A 39 3.48 -18.26 9.72
CA LYS A 39 2.74 -17.34 10.59
C LYS A 39 1.79 -16.46 9.79
N LEU A 40 2.20 -15.98 8.61
CA LEU A 40 1.30 -15.25 7.72
C LEU A 40 0.13 -16.11 7.24
N ASN A 41 0.35 -17.38 6.93
CA ASN A 41 -0.73 -18.31 6.58
C ASN A 41 -1.68 -18.60 7.76
N ARG A 42 -1.17 -18.60 9.00
CA ARG A 42 -2.04 -18.68 10.20
C ARG A 42 -2.90 -17.43 10.33
N LEU A 43 -2.35 -16.24 10.05
CA LEU A 43 -3.12 -14.99 10.03
C LEU A 43 -4.20 -15.04 8.94
N ASP A 44 -3.87 -15.51 7.73
CA ASP A 44 -4.82 -15.69 6.63
C ASP A 44 -6.02 -16.56 7.05
N GLY A 45 -5.75 -17.75 7.60
CA GLY A 45 -6.80 -18.64 8.09
C GLY A 45 -7.59 -18.04 9.26
N TRP A 46 -6.94 -17.33 10.18
CA TRP A 46 -7.62 -16.65 11.27
C TRP A 46 -8.56 -15.54 10.78
N ILE A 47 -8.15 -14.74 9.79
CA ILE A 47 -8.99 -13.72 9.16
C ILE A 47 -10.21 -14.36 8.50
N GLN A 48 -10.00 -15.43 7.73
CA GLN A 48 -11.10 -16.16 7.11
C GLN A 48 -12.12 -16.64 8.16
N ASN A 49 -11.65 -17.20 9.28
CA ASN A 49 -12.54 -17.59 10.38
C ASN A 49 -13.34 -16.41 10.96
N GLN A 50 -12.79 -15.18 10.98
CA GLN A 50 -13.55 -14.00 11.41
C GLN A 50 -14.63 -13.64 10.39
N ILE A 51 -14.32 -13.69 9.08
CA ILE A 51 -15.31 -13.46 8.04
C ILE A 51 -16.44 -14.48 8.13
N ASP A 52 -16.09 -15.76 8.31
CA ASP A 52 -17.05 -16.85 8.48
C ASP A 52 -17.89 -16.68 9.76
N ALA A 53 -17.32 -16.10 10.82
CA ALA A 53 -18.01 -15.73 12.05
C ALA A 53 -18.93 -14.49 11.92
N GLY A 54 -18.95 -13.84 10.75
CA GLY A 54 -19.92 -12.80 10.42
C GLY A 54 -19.34 -11.43 10.14
N TYR A 55 -18.03 -11.22 10.38
CA TYR A 55 -17.38 -9.96 10.03
C TYR A 55 -17.53 -9.68 8.51
N PRO A 56 -17.75 -8.42 8.10
CA PRO A 56 -18.12 -8.12 6.72
C PRO A 56 -16.96 -8.27 5.73
N SER A 57 -15.78 -7.74 6.07
CA SER A 57 -14.59 -7.77 5.23
C SER A 57 -13.34 -7.30 5.96
N ILE A 58 -12.18 -7.66 5.42
CA ILE A 58 -10.85 -7.15 5.79
C ILE A 58 -10.04 -6.94 4.51
N ASN A 59 -9.30 -5.83 4.42
CA ASN A 59 -8.25 -5.62 3.42
C ASN A 59 -6.93 -5.42 4.15
N LEU A 60 -5.89 -6.17 3.79
CA LEU A 60 -4.59 -6.11 4.43
C LEU A 60 -3.49 -5.91 3.39
N LEU A 61 -2.69 -4.86 3.62
CA LEU A 61 -1.47 -4.57 2.91
C LEU A 61 -0.30 -4.57 3.89
N VAL A 62 0.69 -5.42 3.65
CA VAL A 62 1.93 -5.51 4.43
C VAL A 62 3.10 -5.17 3.53
N ILE A 63 3.88 -4.16 3.93
CA ILE A 63 5.06 -3.68 3.22
C ILE A 63 6.27 -3.81 4.13
N LYS A 64 7.39 -4.32 3.59
CA LYS A 64 8.70 -4.33 4.25
C LYS A 64 9.80 -4.12 3.22
N ASP A 65 10.77 -3.28 3.55
CA ASP A 65 11.92 -2.96 2.70
C ASP A 65 11.51 -2.59 1.26
N ASN A 66 10.46 -1.77 1.14
CA ASN A 66 9.89 -1.33 -0.15
C ASN A 66 9.27 -2.45 -1.00
N HIS A 67 9.07 -3.62 -0.41
CA HIS A 67 8.35 -4.72 -1.03
C HIS A 67 6.98 -4.92 -0.41
N ILE A 68 5.97 -5.11 -1.26
CA ILE A 68 4.68 -5.67 -0.88
C ILE A 68 4.91 -7.16 -0.59
N VAL A 69 4.65 -7.55 0.65
CA VAL A 69 4.84 -8.91 1.17
C VAL A 69 3.53 -9.69 1.18
N LEU A 70 2.43 -8.99 1.47
CA LEU A 70 1.09 -9.52 1.48
C LEU A 70 0.14 -8.42 1.05
N GLN A 71 -0.67 -8.70 0.05
CA GLN A 71 -1.79 -7.87 -0.36
C GLN A 71 -2.98 -8.79 -0.61
N LYS A 72 -3.96 -8.77 0.30
CA LYS A 72 -5.12 -9.65 0.20
C LYS A 72 -6.34 -9.00 0.83
N ALA A 73 -7.50 -9.32 0.28
CA ALA A 73 -8.80 -8.96 0.82
C ALA A 73 -9.62 -10.23 1.10
N TRP A 74 -10.47 -10.15 2.12
CA TRP A 74 -11.42 -11.19 2.50
C TRP A 74 -12.79 -10.57 2.73
N GLY A 75 -13.83 -11.39 2.55
CA GLY A 75 -15.22 -10.96 2.70
C GLY A 75 -15.73 -10.17 1.51
N TYR A 76 -16.70 -9.28 1.77
CA TYR A 76 -17.43 -8.55 0.73
C TYR A 76 -17.03 -7.07 0.71
N ALA A 77 -16.77 -6.52 -0.48
CA ALA A 77 -16.65 -5.08 -0.68
C ALA A 77 -17.87 -4.30 -0.16
N LYS A 78 -19.09 -4.86 -0.29
CA LYS A 78 -20.30 -4.31 0.31
C LYS A 78 -21.27 -5.42 0.74
N LYS A 79 -21.42 -5.61 2.07
CA LYS A 79 -22.35 -6.58 2.68
C LYS A 79 -23.69 -5.95 3.09
N TYR A 80 -23.68 -4.68 3.48
CA TYR A 80 -24.85 -3.97 3.99
C TYR A 80 -25.12 -2.68 3.21
N ASP A 81 -26.38 -2.27 3.19
CA ASP A 81 -26.81 -0.91 2.84
C ASP A 81 -27.46 -0.28 4.08
N GLY A 82 -26.71 0.61 4.76
CA GLY A 82 -27.06 1.00 6.13
C GLY A 82 -27.05 -0.21 7.07
N SER A 83 -28.19 -0.50 7.70
CA SER A 83 -28.39 -1.68 8.55
C SER A 83 -29.00 -2.89 7.82
N THR A 84 -29.34 -2.76 6.53
CA THR A 84 -29.98 -3.82 5.74
C THR A 84 -28.93 -4.73 5.12
N LEU A 85 -29.05 -6.04 5.36
CA LEU A 85 -28.23 -7.05 4.69
C LEU A 85 -28.65 -7.15 3.21
N LEU A 86 -27.67 -7.08 2.30
CA LEU A 86 -27.92 -7.22 0.87
C LEU A 86 -28.22 -8.68 0.51
N ALA A 87 -29.23 -8.88 -0.36
CA ALA A 87 -29.53 -10.21 -0.91
C ALA A 87 -28.38 -10.74 -1.80
N ASN A 88 -27.69 -9.82 -2.48
CA ASN A 88 -26.51 -10.10 -3.30
C ASN A 88 -25.38 -9.14 -2.92
N PRO A 89 -24.55 -9.49 -1.92
CA PRO A 89 -23.38 -8.71 -1.55
C PRO A 89 -22.36 -8.58 -2.70
N THR A 90 -21.64 -7.47 -2.74
CA THR A 90 -20.56 -7.25 -3.71
C THR A 90 -19.25 -7.83 -3.17
N LEU A 91 -18.56 -8.62 -3.99
CA LEU A 91 -17.22 -9.17 -3.68
C LEU A 91 -16.14 -8.11 -3.85
#